data_AF-A0AAW7LYX3-F1
#
_entry.id   AF-A0AAW7LYX3-F1
#
_cell.length_a   1.000
_cell.length_b   1.000
_cell.length_c   1.000
_cell.angle_alpha   90.00
_cell.angle_beta   90.00
_cell.angle_gamma   90.00
#
_symmetry.space_group_name_H-M   'P 1'
#
loop_
_entity.id
_entity.type
_entity.pdbx_description
1 polymer ?
#
loop_
_entity_poly.entity_id
_entity_poly.type
_entity_poly.pdbx_seq_one_letter_code
_entity_poly.pdbx_strand_id
1 'polypeptide(L)' 'MTELNYNPADPDKMQLPKGKTCGDCAHIRRCKAIFGHTETDAYCDWSPSRAVFRQPSNPEGGDHAIN' A
#
# COMPACT_ATOMS: atom_id res chain seq x y z
N MET A 1 6.75 8.84 -11.91
CA MET A 1 7.14 7.47 -11.52
C MET A 1 6.05 6.93 -10.61
N THR A 2 5.37 5.86 -11.00
CA THR A 2 4.38 5.21 -10.13
C THR A 2 5.13 4.56 -8.97
N GLU A 3 4.76 4.89 -7.74
CA GLU A 3 5.34 4.29 -6.54
C GLU A 3 5.00 2.79 -6.51
N LEU A 4 6.01 1.93 -6.35
CA LEU A 4 5.81 0.48 -6.30
C LEU A 4 5.20 0.08 -4.95
N ASN A 5 4.31 -0.90 -4.99
CA ASN A 5 3.67 -1.48 -3.79
C ASN A 5 4.42 -2.71 -3.24
N TYR A 6 5.64 -2.94 -3.71
CA TYR A 6 6.59 -3.94 -3.21
C TYR A 6 8.01 -3.37 -3.18
N ASN A 7 8.90 -4.03 -2.45
CA ASN A 7 10.33 -3.79 -2.47
C ASN A 7 10.94 -4.27 -3.80
N PRO A 8 11.49 -3.40 -4.67
CA PRO A 8 12.04 -3.81 -5.96
C PRO A 8 13.31 -4.68 -5.86
N ALA A 9 13.97 -4.70 -4.69
CA ALA A 9 15.11 -5.58 -4.43
C ALA A 9 14.67 -6.99 -4.00
N ASP A 10 13.39 -7.19 -3.69
CA ASP A 10 12.84 -8.51 -3.38
C ASP A 10 12.60 -9.30 -4.68
N PRO A 11 13.30 -10.43 -4.91
CA PRO A 11 13.12 -11.23 -6.12
C PRO A 11 11.68 -11.74 -6.29
N ASP A 12 11.01 -12.01 -5.17
CA ASP A 12 9.64 -12.54 -5.16
C ASP A 12 8.58 -11.44 -5.26
N LYS A 13 8.98 -10.17 -5.07
CA LYS A 13 8.10 -8.98 -5.12
C LYS A 13 6.93 -9.06 -4.14
N MET A 14 7.11 -9.75 -3.02
CA MET A 14 6.11 -9.96 -1.97
C MET A 14 6.33 -9.02 -0.78
N GLN A 15 7.58 -8.66 -0.50
CA GLN A 15 7.91 -7.70 0.55
C GLN A 15 7.27 -6.35 0.25
N LEU A 16 6.61 -5.76 1.25
CA LEU A 16 6.06 -4.42 1.13
C LEU A 16 7.18 -3.37 1.04
N PRO A 17 6.90 -2.16 0.54
CA PRO A 17 7.87 -1.08 0.53
C PRO A 17 8.41 -0.79 1.93
N LYS A 18 9.66 -0.31 2.01
CA LYS A 18 10.30 -0.02 3.30
C LYS A 18 9.43 0.92 4.15
N GLY A 19 9.15 0.52 5.39
CA GLY A 19 8.33 1.29 6.33
C GLY A 19 6.82 1.17 6.10
N LYS A 20 6.36 0.35 5.15
CA LYS A 20 4.96 -0.02 5.00
C LYS A 20 4.68 -1.38 5.62
N THR A 21 3.49 -1.50 6.16
CA THR A 21 2.96 -2.73 6.73
C THR A 21 1.57 -3.01 6.18
N CYS A 22 1.05 -4.20 6.45
CA CYS A 22 -0.33 -4.55 6.17
C CYS A 22 -1.32 -3.58 6.85
N GLY A 23 -0.99 -2.98 7.99
CA GLY A 23 -1.77 -1.92 8.64
C GLY A 23 -1.98 -0.66 7.79
N ASP A 24 -1.05 -0.38 6.87
CA ASP A 24 -1.15 0.74 5.93
C ASP A 24 -1.97 0.37 4.67
N CYS A 25 -2.26 -0.91 4.46
CA CYS A 25 -2.91 -1.42 3.26
C CYS A 25 -4.44 -1.34 3.36
N ALA A 26 -5.10 -0.87 2.31
CA ALA A 26 -6.56 -0.79 2.22
C ALA A 26 -7.28 -2.14 2.39
N HIS A 27 -6.57 -3.25 2.22
CA HIS A 27 -7.13 -4.61 2.25
C HIS A 27 -7.04 -5.31 3.61
N ILE A 28 -6.40 -4.72 4.64
CA ILE A 28 -6.08 -5.40 5.90
C ILE A 28 -7.27 -6.04 6.60
N ARG A 29 -8.43 -5.36 6.60
CA ARG A 29 -9.66 -5.91 7.19
C ARG A 29 -10.07 -7.24 6.56
N ARG A 30 -9.91 -7.37 5.23
CA ARG A 30 -10.20 -8.61 4.49
C ARG A 30 -9.13 -9.67 4.74
N CYS A 31 -7.86 -9.28 4.76
CA CYS A 31 -6.76 -10.22 4.99
C CYS A 31 -6.82 -10.85 6.40
N LYS A 32 -7.14 -10.07 7.44
CA LYS A 32 -7.39 -10.57 8.80
C LYS A 32 -8.50 -11.62 8.83
N ALA A 33 -9.63 -11.32 8.16
CA ALA A 33 -10.81 -12.17 8.21
C ALA A 33 -10.66 -13.50 7.44
N ILE A 34 -9.92 -13.51 6.33
CA ILE A 34 -9.81 -14.69 5.44
C ILE A 34 -8.54 -15.49 5.71
N PHE A 35 -7.41 -14.81 5.91
CA PHE A 35 -6.08 -15.44 5.94
C PHE A 35 -5.40 -15.37 7.32
N GLY A 36 -5.99 -14.63 8.28
CA GLY A 36 -5.42 -14.52 9.63
C GLY A 36 -4.17 -13.63 9.73
N HIS A 37 -3.91 -12.80 8.71
CA HIS A 37 -2.80 -11.84 8.72
C HIS A 37 -2.90 -10.81 9.85
N THR A 38 -1.77 -10.18 10.17
CA THR A 38 -1.70 -9.12 11.17
C THR A 38 -1.38 -7.77 10.54
N GLU A 39 -1.72 -6.68 11.23
CA GLU A 39 -1.39 -5.32 10.77
C GLU A 39 0.12 -5.08 10.70
N THR A 40 0.91 -5.84 11.45
CA THR A 40 2.37 -5.73 11.48
C THR A 40 3.09 -6.48 10.37
N ASP A 41 2.38 -7.28 9.57
CA ASP A 41 2.99 -8.04 8.49
C ASP A 41 3.63 -7.08 7.46
N ALA A 42 4.89 -7.33 7.10
CA ALA A 42 5.66 -6.53 6.15
C ALA A 42 5.77 -7.18 4.77
N TYR A 43 4.89 -8.14 4.47
CA TYR A 43 4.85 -8.89 3.22
C TYR A 43 3.41 -9.13 2.78
N CYS A 44 3.23 -9.35 1.48
CA CYS A 44 1.98 -9.74 0.87
C CYS A 44 2.11 -11.17 0.36
N ASP A 45 1.16 -12.05 0.68
CA ASP A 45 1.12 -13.43 0.20
C ASP A 45 0.97 -13.55 -1.33
N TRP A 46 0.74 -12.44 -2.02
CA TRP A 46 0.45 -12.40 -3.44
C TRP A 46 1.63 -11.77 -4.16
N SER A 47 2.20 -12.48 -5.14
CA SER A 47 3.28 -11.98 -5.99
C SER A 47 2.76 -11.54 -7.37
N PRO A 48 3.14 -10.35 -7.87
CA PRO A 48 3.72 -9.25 -7.09
C PRO A 48 2.70 -8.72 -6.07
N SER A 49 3.18 -8.06 -5.02
CA SER A 49 2.35 -7.48 -3.96
C SER A 49 1.13 -6.77 -4.55
N ARG A 50 -0.03 -7.04 -3.97
CA ARG A 50 -1.28 -6.35 -4.31
C ARG A 50 -1.67 -5.32 -3.26
N ALA A 51 -0.71 -4.88 -2.44
CA ALA A 51 -0.97 -3.85 -1.45
C ALA A 51 -1.42 -2.55 -2.11
N VAL A 52 -2.39 -1.88 -1.50
CA VAL A 52 -2.92 -0.59 -1.93
C VAL A 52 -2.75 0.39 -0.78
N PHE A 53 -1.82 1.32 -0.97
CA PHE A 53 -1.55 2.41 -0.03
C PHE A 53 -2.23 3.67 -0.55
N ARG A 54 -3.00 4.36 0.31
CA ARG A 54 -3.50 5.68 -0.03
C ARG A 54 -2.34 6.66 -0.02
N GLN A 55 -2.18 7.43 -1.09
CA GLN A 55 -1.31 8.59 -1.04
C GLN A 55 -1.97 9.67 -0.16
N PRO A 56 -1.20 10.39 0.66
CA PRO A 56 -1.71 11.61 1.26
C PRO A 56 -2.12 12.55 0.12
N SER A 57 -3.36 13.01 0.13
CA SER A 57 -3.83 14.03 -0.83
C SER A 57 -2.96 15.27 -0.65
N ASN A 58 -2.20 15.66 -1.68
CA ASN A 58 -1.51 16.95 -1.69
C ASN A 58 -2.58 18.06 -1.73
N PRO A 59 -2.68 18.97 -0.74
CA PRO A 59 -3.66 20.04 -0.74
C PRO A 59 -3.22 21.22 -1.63
N GLU A 60 -2.75 20.95 -2.85
CA GLU A 60 -2.40 22.00 -3.82
C GLU A 60 -3.37 21.96 -5.00
N GLY A 61 -4.39 22.82 -4.90
CA GLY A 61 -5.41 23.00 -5.93
C GLY A 61 -6.44 24.04 -5.51
N GLY A 62 -5.97 25.21 -5.07
CA GLY A 62 -6.81 26.37 -4.79
C GLY A 62 -7.41 26.97 -6.05
N ASP A 63 -8.69 27.33 -5.92
CA ASP A 63 -9.36 28.49 -6.51
C ASP A 63 -9.06 28.83 -7.98
N HIS A 64 -9.84 28.23 -8.88
CA HIS A 64 -10.22 28.92 -10.11
C HIS A 64 -11.59 29.57 -9.91
N ALA A 65 -11.56 30.79 -9.35
CA ALA A 65 -12.66 31.72 -9.47
C ALA A 65 -12.87 32.05 -10.95
N ILE A 66 -13.98 31.59 -11.52
CA ILE A 66 -14.50 32.15 -12.77
C ILE A 66 -15.39 33.33 -12.41
N ASN A 67 -15.00 34.50 -12.91
CA ASN A 67 -15.83 35.71 -12.95
C ASN A 67 -17.09 35.45 -13.78
#